data_AF-A0A7C3QSF6-F1
#
_entry.id   AF-A0A7C3QSF6-F1
#
_cell.length_a   1.000
_cell.length_b   1.000
_cell.length_c   1.000
_cell.angle_alpha   90.00
_cell.angle_beta   90.00
_cell.angle_gamma   90.00
#
_symmetry.space_group_name_H-M   'P 1'
#
loop_
_entity.id
_entity.type
_entity.pdbx_description
1 polymer ?
#
loop_
_entity_poly.entity_id
_entity_poly.type
_entity_poly.pdbx_seq_one_letter_code
_entity_poly.pdbx_strand_id
1 'polypeptide(L)'
;MRIHRLHLTDYRNFAHLDINLRDGVSIFVGDNAQGKSNLLEAVYLLATMRGLRAETDAQLIRRESLDGALPAARVVAEGETREGPLKLEVTIVARPGPQGPIATKTVKVNGVPRRLSDAVGRLTAVLFSAEDLELITSSPSGRRRFLDVMLAQVDPQYSAARSRFERVLLQRNHLLKRIREGQARPDELPFWDGELCRDGGLIFQRRAAALRQIAAIGGEVHGHLAPGDVFGVHYQPRLDGERL
;
A
#
# COMPACT_ATOMS: atom_id res chain seq x y z
N MET A 1 -5.65 -10.87 -14.74
CA MET A 1 -5.41 -11.55 -13.45
C MET A 1 -6.77 -11.93 -12.91
N ARG A 2 -6.88 -13.09 -12.27
CA ARG A 2 -8.14 -13.62 -11.74
C ARG A 2 -7.88 -14.24 -10.38
N ILE A 3 -8.73 -13.97 -9.41
CA ILE A 3 -8.78 -14.72 -8.15
C ILE A 3 -9.97 -15.66 -8.26
N HIS A 4 -9.77 -16.94 -8.01
CA HIS A 4 -10.85 -17.93 -8.02
C HIS A 4 -11.18 -18.45 -6.62
N ARG A 5 -10.33 -18.19 -5.61
CA ARG A 5 -10.61 -18.53 -4.22
C ARG A 5 -10.01 -17.52 -3.26
N LEU A 6 -10.76 -17.16 -2.23
CA LEU A 6 -10.33 -16.28 -1.14
C LEU A 6 -10.62 -16.95 0.20
N HIS A 7 -9.58 -17.07 1.03
CA HIS A 7 -9.64 -17.65 2.37
C HIS A 7 -9.20 -16.63 3.41
N LEU A 8 -10.03 -16.42 4.42
CA LEU A 8 -9.77 -15.52 5.55
C LEU A 8 -9.85 -16.30 6.85
N THR A 9 -8.93 -16.02 7.78
CA THR A 9 -8.96 -16.54 9.15
C THR A 9 -8.64 -15.39 10.09
N ASP A 10 -9.51 -15.17 11.07
CA ASP A 10 -9.39 -14.12 12.08
C ASP A 10 -9.04 -12.73 11.51
N TYR A 11 -9.67 -12.37 10.39
CA TYR A 11 -9.43 -11.13 9.68
C TYR A 11 -10.62 -10.17 9.82
N ARG A 12 -10.39 -8.99 10.40
CA ARG A 12 -11.43 -7.98 10.66
C ARG A 12 -12.63 -8.58 11.41
N ASN A 13 -13.80 -8.67 10.79
CA ASN A 13 -15.00 -9.26 11.41
C ASN A 13 -15.19 -10.75 11.04
N PHE A 14 -14.30 -11.34 10.24
CA PHE A 14 -14.38 -12.74 9.84
C PHE A 14 -13.55 -13.63 10.76
N ALA A 15 -14.21 -14.56 11.47
CA ALA A 15 -13.50 -15.65 12.14
C ALA A 15 -12.95 -16.64 11.09
N HIS A 16 -13.79 -17.02 10.13
CA HIS A 16 -13.42 -17.84 8.99
C HIS A 16 -14.26 -17.47 7.77
N LEU A 17 -13.63 -17.41 6.60
CA LEU A 17 -14.32 -17.30 5.32
C LEU A 17 -13.56 -18.13 4.27
N ASP A 18 -14.28 -18.90 3.46
CA ASP A 18 -13.72 -19.61 2.31
C ASP A 18 -14.72 -19.52 1.17
N ILE A 19 -14.39 -18.74 0.14
CA ILE A 19 -15.27 -18.51 -1.00
C ILE A 19 -14.57 -18.81 -2.31
N ASN A 20 -15.32 -19.41 -3.23
CA ASN A 20 -14.92 -19.54 -4.62
C ASN A 20 -15.52 -18.39 -5.43
N LEU A 21 -14.68 -17.72 -6.21
CA LEU A 21 -15.06 -16.63 -7.09
C LEU A 21 -15.15 -17.16 -8.52
N ARG A 22 -16.26 -16.82 -9.18
CA ARG A 22 -16.47 -17.16 -10.60
C ARG A 22 -15.85 -16.09 -11.50
N ASP A 23 -15.71 -16.44 -12.76
CA ASP A 23 -15.29 -15.50 -13.79
C ASP A 23 -16.32 -14.38 -13.95
N GLY A 24 -15.83 -13.16 -14.19
CA GLY A 24 -16.67 -11.98 -14.34
C GLY A 24 -17.00 -11.30 -13.01
N VAL A 25 -18.24 -10.82 -12.89
CA VAL A 25 -18.67 -9.96 -11.79
C VAL A 25 -19.16 -10.82 -10.62
N SER A 26 -18.57 -10.60 -9.44
CA SER A 26 -19.06 -11.13 -8.17
C SER A 26 -19.79 -10.04 -7.40
N ILE A 27 -21.05 -10.30 -7.02
CA ILE A 27 -21.88 -9.36 -6.26
C ILE A 27 -22.05 -9.89 -4.84
N PHE A 28 -21.66 -9.09 -3.85
CA PHE A 28 -21.82 -9.40 -2.44
C PHE A 28 -22.92 -8.52 -1.84
N VAL A 29 -24.02 -9.15 -1.42
CA VAL A 29 -25.21 -8.48 -0.88
C VAL A 29 -25.34 -8.81 0.61
N GLY A 30 -25.79 -7.83 1.40
CA GLY A 30 -26.05 -7.98 2.82
C GLY A 30 -26.17 -6.60 3.48
N ASP A 31 -26.54 -6.59 4.75
CA ASP A 31 -26.69 -5.34 5.50
C ASP A 31 -25.36 -4.60 5.70
N ASN A 32 -25.46 -3.34 6.12
CA ASN A 32 -24.28 -2.57 6.51
C ASN A 32 -23.52 -3.24 7.66
N ALA A 33 -22.22 -2.99 7.73
CA ALA A 33 -21.31 -3.58 8.71
C ALA A 33 -21.14 -5.12 8.68
N GLN A 34 -21.72 -5.83 7.71
CA GLN A 34 -21.55 -7.30 7.57
C GLN A 34 -20.19 -7.75 7.02
N GLY A 35 -19.27 -6.82 6.74
CA GLY A 35 -17.92 -7.14 6.27
C GLY A 35 -17.72 -7.12 4.75
N LYS A 36 -18.70 -6.63 3.97
CA LYS A 36 -18.54 -6.44 2.50
C LYS A 36 -17.29 -5.64 2.16
N SER A 37 -17.06 -4.51 2.83
CA SER A 37 -15.84 -3.70 2.63
C SER A 37 -14.58 -4.38 3.16
N ASN A 38 -14.69 -5.21 4.20
CA ASN A 38 -13.56 -5.98 4.74
C ASN A 38 -13.13 -7.08 3.75
N LEU A 39 -14.08 -7.67 3.01
CA LEU A 39 -13.79 -8.61 1.93
C LEU A 39 -12.96 -7.96 0.83
N LEU A 40 -13.38 -6.78 0.36
CA LEU A 40 -12.65 -6.01 -0.65
C LEU A 40 -11.27 -5.56 -0.13
N GLU A 41 -11.21 -5.14 1.14
CA GLU A 41 -9.95 -4.79 1.80
C GLU A 41 -8.98 -5.99 1.86
N ALA A 42 -9.47 -7.22 2.05
CA ALA A 42 -8.63 -8.41 2.05
C ALA A 42 -7.95 -8.63 0.71
N VAL A 43 -8.69 -8.49 -0.40
CA VAL A 43 -8.13 -8.58 -1.76
C VAL A 43 -7.13 -7.44 -2.01
N TYR A 44 -7.47 -6.23 -1.59
CA TYR A 44 -6.60 -5.06 -1.75
C TYR A 44 -5.33 -5.16 -0.89
N LEU A 45 -5.42 -5.74 0.30
CA LEU A 45 -4.27 -6.05 1.17
C LEU A 45 -3.32 -7.03 0.47
N LEU A 46 -3.83 -8.06 -0.21
CA LEU A 46 -2.99 -8.99 -0.96
C LEU A 46 -2.32 -8.34 -2.18
N ALA A 47 -2.90 -7.31 -2.78
CA ALA A 47 -2.29 -6.60 -3.90
C ALA A 47 -1.20 -5.61 -3.44
N THR A 48 -1.44 -4.93 -2.32
CA THR A 48 -0.64 -3.77 -1.89
C THR A 48 0.23 -4.01 -0.66
N MET A 49 0.03 -5.15 0.03
CA MET A 49 0.60 -5.48 1.34
C MET A 49 0.23 -4.51 2.47
N ARG A 50 -0.77 -3.64 2.26
CA ARG A 50 -1.17 -2.58 3.20
C ARG A 50 -2.65 -2.68 3.53
N GLY A 51 -3.00 -2.43 4.80
CA GLY A 51 -4.39 -2.19 5.17
C GLY A 51 -4.88 -0.89 4.55
N LEU A 52 -6.16 -0.85 4.16
CA LEU A 52 -6.75 0.35 3.56
C LEU A 52 -7.05 1.38 4.64
N ARG A 53 -7.81 0.96 5.67
CA ARG A 53 -8.30 1.82 6.75
C ARG A 53 -7.56 1.62 8.06
N ALA A 54 -6.59 0.70 8.08
CA ALA A 54 -5.87 0.33 9.29
C ALA A 54 -4.66 1.26 9.49
N GLU A 55 -4.57 1.89 10.66
CA GLU A 55 -3.39 2.63 11.11
C GLU A 55 -2.25 1.68 11.47
N THR A 56 -2.60 0.52 12.04
CA THR A 56 -1.67 -0.54 12.40
C THR A 56 -2.12 -1.88 11.84
N ASP A 57 -1.17 -2.76 11.54
CA ASP A 57 -1.49 -4.09 11.04
C ASP A 57 -2.25 -4.93 12.09
N ALA A 58 -2.14 -4.62 13.37
CA ALA A 58 -2.91 -5.30 14.43
C ALA A 58 -4.42 -5.08 14.29
N GLN A 59 -4.86 -3.93 13.75
CA GLN A 59 -6.28 -3.65 13.51
C GLN A 59 -6.89 -4.49 12.38
N LEU A 60 -6.06 -5.24 11.63
CA LEU A 60 -6.51 -6.21 10.64
C LEU A 60 -6.87 -7.56 11.29
N ILE A 61 -6.40 -7.81 12.51
CA ILE A 61 -6.74 -9.00 13.27
C ILE A 61 -8.14 -8.84 13.85
N ARG A 62 -8.89 -9.94 13.86
CA ARG A 62 -10.21 -9.99 14.45
C ARG A 62 -10.16 -9.61 15.93
N ARG A 63 -11.04 -8.69 16.33
CA ARG A 63 -11.02 -8.07 17.66
C ARG A 63 -11.09 -9.11 18.77
N GLU A 64 -11.97 -10.09 18.65
CA GLU A 64 -12.15 -11.14 19.65
C GLU A 64 -10.93 -12.08 19.75
N SER A 65 -10.06 -12.07 18.73
CA SER A 65 -8.86 -12.91 18.68
C SER A 65 -7.62 -12.17 19.20
N LEU A 66 -7.72 -10.87 19.50
CA LEU A 66 -6.63 -10.05 20.07
C LEU A 66 -6.27 -10.41 21.51
N ASP A 67 -7.24 -10.94 22.28
CA ASP A 67 -7.01 -11.37 23.67
C ASP A 67 -6.48 -12.81 23.76
N GLY A 68 -6.33 -13.49 22.62
CA GLY A 68 -5.78 -14.84 22.54
C GLY A 68 -4.28 -14.91 22.84
N ALA A 69 -3.76 -16.11 23.11
CA ALA A 69 -2.34 -16.34 23.39
C ALA A 69 -1.41 -15.97 22.22
N LEU A 70 -1.90 -16.11 20.98
CA LEU A 70 -1.19 -15.72 19.76
C LEU A 70 -2.17 -15.08 18.76
N PRO A 71 -2.47 -13.77 18.91
CA PRO A 71 -3.36 -13.08 18.00
C PRO A 71 -2.79 -13.09 16.58
N ALA A 72 -3.56 -13.62 15.64
CA ALA A 72 -3.13 -13.70 14.27
C ALA A 72 -4.30 -13.54 13.30
N ALA A 73 -3.99 -13.07 12.09
CA ALA A 73 -4.89 -13.08 10.95
C ALA A 73 -4.16 -13.69 9.75
N ARG A 74 -4.92 -14.41 8.92
CA ARG A 74 -4.41 -14.99 7.68
C ARG A 74 -5.36 -14.68 6.54
N VAL A 75 -4.80 -14.19 5.44
CA VAL A 75 -5.52 -13.85 4.21
C VAL A 75 -4.81 -14.56 3.06
N VAL A 76 -5.54 -15.38 2.31
CA VAL A 76 -5.00 -16.17 1.20
C VAL A 76 -5.88 -16.00 -0.02
N ALA A 77 -5.27 -15.70 -1.17
CA ALA A 77 -5.94 -15.78 -2.46
C ALA A 77 -5.23 -16.78 -3.37
N GLU A 78 -6.02 -17.52 -4.12
CA GLU A 78 -5.57 -18.39 -5.20
C GLU A 78 -6.18 -17.93 -6.51
N GLY A 79 -5.38 -17.93 -7.57
CA GLY A 79 -5.71 -17.27 -8.81
C GLY A 79 -4.73 -17.54 -9.94
N GLU A 80 -4.91 -16.77 -11.01
CA GLU A 80 -4.13 -16.84 -12.24
C GLU A 80 -3.69 -15.44 -12.67
N THR A 81 -2.44 -15.35 -13.10
CA THR A 81 -1.84 -14.16 -13.70
C THR A 81 -1.42 -14.46 -15.14
N ARG A 82 -0.89 -13.45 -15.84
CA ARG A 82 -0.26 -13.68 -17.15
C ARG A 82 0.97 -14.59 -17.06
N GLU A 83 1.60 -14.69 -15.88
CA GLU A 83 2.78 -15.52 -15.62
C GLU A 83 2.40 -16.96 -15.18
N GLY A 84 1.10 -17.25 -15.01
CA GLY A 84 0.59 -18.55 -14.57
C GLY A 84 -0.08 -18.51 -13.19
N PRO A 85 -0.22 -19.67 -12.52
CA PRO A 85 -0.89 -19.80 -11.24
C PRO A 85 -0.23 -18.95 -10.14
N LEU A 86 -1.06 -18.35 -9.31
CA LEU A 86 -0.66 -17.50 -8.20
C LEU A 86 -1.39 -17.91 -6.92
N LYS A 87 -0.63 -18.12 -5.86
CA LYS A 87 -1.09 -18.19 -4.48
C LYS A 87 -0.39 -17.13 -3.66
N LEU A 88 -1.15 -16.18 -3.14
CA LEU A 88 -0.66 -15.16 -2.21
C LEU A 88 -1.22 -15.45 -0.83
N GLU A 89 -0.34 -15.40 0.17
CA GLU A 89 -0.69 -15.58 1.56
C GLU A 89 -0.04 -14.48 2.39
N VAL A 90 -0.86 -13.71 3.10
CA VAL A 90 -0.42 -12.71 4.08
C VAL A 90 -0.82 -13.21 5.46
N THR A 91 0.16 -13.28 6.35
CA THR A 91 -0.04 -13.65 7.76
C THR A 91 0.42 -12.51 8.64
N ILE A 92 -0.46 -12.08 9.54
CA ILE A 92 -0.23 -11.01 10.50
C ILE A 92 -0.28 -11.65 11.88
N VAL A 93 0.76 -11.44 12.69
CA VAL A 93 0.81 -11.92 14.07
C VAL A 93 1.06 -10.74 14.98
N ALA A 94 0.22 -10.53 15.98
CA ALA A 94 0.41 -9.50 16.99
C ALA A 94 0.90 -10.07 18.31
N ARG A 95 1.59 -9.21 19.06
CA ARG A 95 2.05 -9.46 20.42
C ARG A 95 1.79 -8.23 21.28
N PRO A 96 1.67 -8.39 22.62
CA PRO A 96 1.57 -7.26 23.53
C PRO A 96 2.74 -6.29 23.35
N GLY A 97 2.47 -4.99 23.47
CA GLY A 97 3.45 -3.93 23.37
C GLY A 97 3.11 -2.76 24.28
N PRO A 98 4.08 -1.88 24.58
CA PRO A 98 3.94 -0.81 25.57
C PRO A 98 2.87 0.25 25.24
N GLN A 99 2.48 0.37 23.96
CA GLN A 99 1.48 1.33 23.47
C GLN A 99 0.34 0.65 22.72
N GLY A 100 0.10 -0.64 23.03
CA GLY A 100 -0.86 -1.50 22.34
C GLY A 100 -0.20 -2.62 21.54
N PRO A 101 -1.01 -3.44 20.84
CA PRO A 101 -0.52 -4.61 20.12
C PRO A 101 0.44 -4.24 18.99
N ILE A 102 1.59 -4.92 18.93
CA ILE A 102 2.58 -4.77 17.87
C ILE A 102 2.45 -5.95 16.91
N ALA A 103 2.07 -5.66 15.67
CA ALA A 103 1.92 -6.67 14.63
C ALA A 103 3.17 -6.81 13.76
N THR A 104 3.46 -8.05 13.36
CA THR A 104 4.43 -8.41 12.32
C THR A 104 3.69 -9.04 11.15
N LYS A 105 3.97 -8.57 9.95
CA LYS A 105 3.38 -9.07 8.70
C LYS A 105 4.40 -9.87 7.90
N THR A 106 4.00 -11.04 7.43
CA THR A 106 4.78 -11.89 6.54
C THR A 106 3.98 -12.23 5.30
N VAL A 107 4.67 -12.53 4.19
CA VAL A 107 4.02 -12.91 2.93
C VAL A 107 4.69 -14.13 2.32
N LYS A 108 3.88 -15.00 1.72
CA LYS A 108 4.31 -16.09 0.86
C LYS A 108 3.73 -15.92 -0.54
N VAL A 109 4.55 -16.20 -1.54
CA VAL A 109 4.14 -16.27 -2.96
C VAL A 109 4.39 -17.69 -3.42
N ASN A 110 3.34 -18.39 -3.83
CA ASN A 110 3.38 -19.80 -4.23
C ASN A 110 4.04 -20.70 -3.16
N GLY A 111 3.68 -20.45 -1.89
CA GLY A 111 4.22 -21.19 -0.74
C GLY A 111 5.61 -20.74 -0.27
N VAL A 112 6.32 -19.92 -1.05
CA VAL A 112 7.68 -19.47 -0.72
C VAL A 112 7.64 -18.12 0.00
N PRO A 113 8.26 -17.98 1.20
CA PRO A 113 8.39 -16.70 1.89
C PRO A 113 9.10 -15.64 1.02
N ARG A 114 8.58 -14.42 1.00
CA ARG A 114 9.16 -13.28 0.27
C ARG A 114 9.21 -12.04 1.15
N ARG A 115 10.01 -11.05 0.75
CA ARG A 115 9.91 -9.70 1.31
C ARG A 115 8.59 -9.08 0.85
N LEU A 116 7.99 -8.23 1.69
CA LEU A 116 6.75 -7.53 1.33
C LEU A 116 6.91 -6.75 0.01
N SER A 117 8.05 -6.08 -0.18
CA SER A 117 8.38 -5.34 -1.42
C SER A 117 8.35 -6.20 -2.67
N ASP A 118 8.73 -7.47 -2.57
CA ASP A 118 8.87 -8.40 -3.70
C ASP A 118 7.52 -9.08 -4.04
N ALA A 119 6.55 -8.98 -3.12
CA ALA A 119 5.20 -9.50 -3.28
C ALA A 119 4.23 -8.45 -3.83
N VAL A 120 4.48 -7.15 -3.61
CA VAL A 120 3.70 -6.07 -4.24
C VAL A 120 3.77 -6.20 -5.77
N GLY A 121 2.62 -6.08 -6.43
CA GLY A 121 2.51 -6.18 -7.89
C GLY A 121 2.36 -7.60 -8.44
N ARG A 122 2.49 -8.64 -7.59
CA ARG A 122 2.14 -10.03 -7.97
C ARG A 122 0.65 -10.18 -8.25
N LEU A 123 -0.16 -9.43 -7.50
CA LEU A 123 -1.57 -9.17 -7.77
C LEU A 123 -1.73 -7.66 -7.90
N THR A 124 -2.39 -7.21 -8.95
CA THR A 124 -2.78 -5.80 -9.12
C THR A 124 -4.27 -5.65 -8.87
N ALA A 125 -4.65 -4.68 -8.03
CA ALA A 125 -6.04 -4.36 -7.75
C ALA A 125 -6.26 -2.85 -7.78
N VAL A 126 -7.42 -2.45 -8.31
CA VAL A 126 -7.97 -1.10 -8.18
C VAL A 126 -9.17 -1.22 -7.26
N LEU A 127 -9.19 -0.40 -6.21
CA LEU A 127 -10.32 -0.31 -5.30
C LEU A 127 -11.01 1.03 -5.55
N PHE A 128 -12.30 0.96 -5.87
CA PHE A 128 -13.17 2.13 -5.90
C PHE A 128 -13.94 2.21 -4.59
N SER A 129 -13.92 3.37 -3.94
CA SER A 129 -14.53 3.58 -2.63
C SER A 129 -15.12 4.98 -2.50
N ALA A 130 -16.04 5.17 -1.55
CA ALA A 130 -16.55 6.50 -1.25
C ALA A 130 -15.46 7.45 -0.70
N GLU A 131 -14.40 6.88 -0.11
CA GLU A 131 -13.24 7.63 0.40
C GLU A 131 -12.39 8.22 -0.75
N ASP A 132 -12.61 7.81 -2.00
CA ASP A 132 -11.83 8.33 -3.15
C ASP A 132 -12.07 9.84 -3.39
N LEU A 133 -13.18 10.39 -2.89
CA LEU A 133 -13.42 11.85 -2.86
C LEU A 133 -12.32 12.60 -2.10
N GLU A 134 -11.69 11.95 -1.12
CA GLU A 134 -10.58 12.53 -0.37
C GLU A 134 -9.37 12.80 -1.27
N LEU A 135 -9.21 12.16 -2.43
CA LEU A 135 -8.14 12.52 -3.36
C LEU A 135 -8.23 13.98 -3.82
N ILE A 136 -9.46 14.48 -3.93
CA ILE A 136 -9.77 15.85 -4.33
C ILE A 136 -9.70 16.79 -3.13
N THR A 137 -10.34 16.42 -2.01
CA THR A 137 -10.55 17.33 -0.88
C THR A 137 -9.47 17.29 0.21
N SER A 138 -8.69 16.21 0.29
CA SER A 138 -7.77 15.98 1.41
C SER A 138 -6.39 16.61 1.23
N SER A 139 -5.53 16.40 2.23
CA SER A 139 -4.18 16.92 2.26
C SER A 139 -3.24 16.24 1.23
N PRO A 140 -2.07 16.82 0.95
CA PRO A 140 -1.08 16.22 0.06
C PRO A 140 -0.60 14.81 0.46
N SER A 141 -0.78 14.38 1.71
CA SER A 141 -0.38 13.04 2.14
C SER A 141 -1.23 11.95 1.48
N GLY A 142 -2.55 12.14 1.38
CA GLY A 142 -3.48 11.21 0.74
C GLY A 142 -3.17 11.03 -0.75
N ARG A 143 -3.02 12.14 -1.49
CA ARG A 143 -2.62 12.11 -2.92
C ARG A 143 -1.28 11.40 -3.15
N ARG A 144 -0.28 11.66 -2.31
CA ARG A 144 1.02 10.96 -2.40
C ARG A 144 0.89 9.47 -2.10
N ARG A 145 0.10 9.10 -1.09
CA ARG A 145 -0.18 7.71 -0.73
C ARG A 145 -0.84 6.97 -1.89
N PHE A 146 -1.86 7.56 -2.51
CA PHE A 146 -2.54 7.01 -3.69
C PHE A 146 -1.55 6.76 -4.82
N LEU A 147 -0.77 7.77 -5.19
CA LEU A 147 0.22 7.67 -6.27
C LEU A 147 1.29 6.62 -5.97
N ASP A 148 1.75 6.55 -4.72
CA ASP A 148 2.74 5.56 -4.28
C ASP A 148 2.23 4.12 -4.38
N VAL A 149 0.99 3.89 -3.93
CA VAL A 149 0.38 2.56 -3.97
C VAL A 149 0.12 2.12 -5.40
N MET A 150 -0.37 3.03 -6.25
CA MET A 150 -0.60 2.74 -7.67
C MET A 150 0.73 2.41 -8.39
N LEU A 151 1.75 3.25 -8.23
CA LEU A 151 3.05 3.01 -8.87
C LEU A 151 3.74 1.74 -8.36
N ALA A 152 3.70 1.47 -7.05
CA ALA A 152 4.36 0.30 -6.48
C ALA A 152 3.80 -1.03 -7.02
N GLN A 153 2.51 -1.07 -7.41
CA GLN A 153 1.89 -2.26 -7.99
C GLN A 153 2.39 -2.58 -9.42
N VAL A 154 2.86 -1.58 -10.17
CA VAL A 154 3.20 -1.74 -11.60
C VAL A 154 4.68 -1.49 -11.92
N ASP A 155 5.42 -0.86 -11.02
CA ASP A 155 6.84 -0.58 -11.18
C ASP A 155 7.64 -1.16 -9.98
N PRO A 156 8.24 -2.35 -10.13
CA PRO A 156 9.06 -2.96 -9.09
C PRO A 156 10.30 -2.12 -8.71
N GLN A 157 10.86 -1.36 -9.66
CA GLN A 157 12.00 -0.47 -9.37
C GLN A 157 11.54 0.69 -8.48
N TYR A 158 10.36 1.25 -8.75
CA TYR A 158 9.72 2.26 -7.90
C TYR A 158 9.45 1.72 -6.49
N SER A 159 8.85 0.54 -6.38
CA SER A 159 8.57 -0.10 -5.08
C SER A 159 9.85 -0.31 -4.26
N ALA A 160 10.91 -0.80 -4.89
CA ALA A 160 12.21 -1.00 -4.25
C ALA A 160 12.87 0.33 -3.83
N ALA A 161 12.86 1.34 -4.71
CA ALA A 161 13.41 2.67 -4.42
C ALA A 161 12.64 3.37 -3.31
N ARG A 162 11.30 3.30 -3.31
CA ARG A 162 10.46 3.85 -2.26
C ARG A 162 10.78 3.23 -0.90
N SER A 163 10.90 1.90 -0.86
CA SER A 163 11.22 1.15 0.35
C SER A 163 12.64 1.46 0.89
N ARG A 164 13.61 1.66 0.00
CA ARG A 164 14.96 2.11 0.38
C ARG A 164 14.96 3.55 0.87
N PHE A 165 14.33 4.46 0.15
CA PHE A 165 14.19 5.87 0.51
C PHE A 165 13.60 6.06 1.92
N GLU A 166 12.54 5.32 2.29
CA GLU A 166 11.98 5.39 3.66
C GLU A 166 12.98 4.99 4.73
N ARG A 167 13.74 3.91 4.49
CA ARG A 167 14.74 3.41 5.42
C ARG A 167 15.88 4.41 5.60
N VAL A 168 16.42 4.90 4.48
CA VAL A 168 17.50 5.90 4.46
C VAL A 168 17.05 7.19 5.16
N LEU A 169 15.82 7.64 4.91
CA LEU A 169 15.27 8.83 5.56
C LEU A 169 15.17 8.67 7.09
N LEU A 170 14.72 7.51 7.57
CA LEU A 170 14.66 7.21 9.00
C LEU A 170 16.06 7.20 9.64
N GLN A 171 17.04 6.58 9.00
CA GLN A 171 18.42 6.55 9.47
C GLN A 171 19.02 7.97 9.53
N ARG A 172 18.81 8.77 8.48
CA ARG A 172 19.24 10.17 8.44
C ARG A 172 18.59 11.01 9.55
N ASN A 173 17.29 10.86 9.75
CA ASN A 173 16.58 11.57 10.83
C ASN A 173 17.09 11.16 12.22
N HIS A 174 17.44 9.90 12.42
CA HIS A 174 18.06 9.42 13.65
C HIS A 174 19.46 10.01 13.84
N LEU A 175 20.29 10.04 12.79
CA LEU A 175 21.61 10.68 12.81
C LEU A 175 21.50 12.17 13.16
N LEU A 176 20.58 12.91 12.55
CA LEU A 176 20.33 14.33 12.87
C LEU A 176 19.98 14.53 14.35
N LYS A 177 19.16 13.65 14.92
CA LYS A 177 18.84 13.69 16.35
C LYS A 177 20.09 13.47 17.20
N ARG A 178 20.93 12.50 16.86
CA ARG A 178 22.20 12.24 17.57
C ARG A 178 23.20 13.37 17.46
N ILE A 179 23.30 14.02 16.29
CA ILE A 179 24.15 15.21 16.09
C ILE A 179 23.68 16.33 17.01
N ARG A 180 22.37 16.60 17.06
CA ARG A 180 21.79 17.60 17.96
C ARG A 180 22.07 17.31 19.44
N GLU A 181 22.16 16.04 19.81
CA GLU A 181 22.47 15.57 21.17
C GLU A 181 23.99 15.49 21.44
N GLY A 182 24.84 15.86 20.47
CA GLY A 182 26.31 15.82 20.61
C GLY A 182 26.91 14.41 20.55
N GLN A 183 26.14 13.40 20.14
CA GLN A 183 26.52 11.99 20.16
C GLN A 183 27.04 11.47 18.80
N ALA A 184 27.05 12.32 17.77
CA ALA A 184 27.50 12.00 16.43
C ALA A 184 28.03 13.25 15.72
N ARG A 185 28.82 13.05 14.67
CA ARG A 185 29.35 14.14 13.83
C ARG A 185 28.57 14.24 12.51
N PRO A 186 28.53 15.44 11.88
CA PRO A 186 27.86 15.64 10.59
C PRO A 186 28.47 14.88 9.40
N ASP A 187 29.68 14.31 9.55
CA ASP A 187 30.48 13.75 8.45
C ASP A 187 29.78 12.61 7.67
N GLU A 188 28.83 11.92 8.29
CA GLU A 188 28.03 10.87 7.63
C GLU A 188 26.84 11.42 6.82
N LEU A 189 26.42 12.67 7.03
CA LEU A 189 25.24 13.24 6.34
C LEU A 189 25.36 13.22 4.81
N PRO A 190 26.52 13.56 4.18
CA PRO A 190 26.65 13.53 2.73
C PRO A 190 26.40 12.15 2.11
N PHE A 191 26.76 11.07 2.81
CA PHE A 191 26.47 9.71 2.36
C PHE A 191 24.96 9.45 2.30
N TRP A 192 24.23 9.80 3.37
CA TRP A 192 22.78 9.66 3.43
C TRP A 192 22.07 10.56 2.43
N ASP A 193 22.58 11.78 2.21
CA ASP A 193 22.07 12.70 1.19
C ASP A 193 22.21 12.12 -0.22
N GLY A 194 23.36 11.52 -0.54
CA GLY A 194 23.58 10.82 -1.81
C GLY A 194 22.59 9.67 -2.05
N GLU A 195 22.35 8.84 -1.03
CA GLU A 195 21.38 7.74 -1.11
C GLU A 195 19.93 8.25 -1.29
N LEU A 196 19.55 9.32 -0.58
CA LEU A 196 18.24 9.96 -0.75
C LEU A 196 18.08 10.58 -2.15
N CYS A 197 19.10 11.25 -2.68
CA CYS A 197 19.08 11.83 -4.02
C CYS A 197 18.90 10.75 -5.09
N ARG A 198 19.59 9.61 -4.95
CA ARG A 198 19.50 8.49 -5.90
C ARG A 198 18.08 7.92 -5.99
N ASP A 199 17.51 7.49 -4.87
CA ASP A 199 16.15 6.91 -4.88
C ASP A 199 15.08 7.98 -5.07
N GLY A 200 15.30 9.18 -4.53
CA GLY A 200 14.41 10.33 -4.66
C GLY A 200 14.26 10.81 -6.09
N GLY A 201 15.33 10.82 -6.88
CA GLY A 201 15.30 11.17 -8.30
C GLY A 201 14.46 10.20 -9.13
N LEU A 202 14.60 8.89 -8.90
CA LEU A 202 13.76 7.87 -9.55
C LEU A 202 12.29 8.03 -9.16
N ILE A 203 11.99 8.20 -7.86
CA ILE A 203 10.63 8.40 -7.36
C ILE A 203 10.01 9.65 -8.00
N PHE A 204 10.75 10.75 -8.03
CA PHE A 204 10.33 12.00 -8.67
C PHE A 204 9.98 11.81 -10.15
N GLN A 205 10.88 11.18 -10.91
CA GLN A 205 10.69 10.95 -12.34
C GLN A 205 9.45 10.09 -12.62
N ARG A 206 9.27 9.00 -11.87
CA ARG A 206 8.13 8.08 -12.03
C ARG A 206 6.80 8.74 -11.66
N ARG A 207 6.77 9.52 -10.57
CA ARG A 207 5.59 10.31 -10.19
C ARG A 207 5.22 11.34 -11.25
N ALA A 208 6.20 12.09 -11.76
CA ALA A 208 5.96 13.08 -12.82
C ALA A 208 5.41 12.43 -14.09
N ALA A 209 5.95 11.27 -14.50
CA ALA A 209 5.46 10.53 -15.66
C ALA A 209 4.03 10.01 -15.46
N ALA A 210 3.73 9.41 -14.31
CA ALA A 210 2.39 8.91 -14.01
C ALA A 210 1.36 10.04 -13.94
N LEU A 211 1.69 11.19 -13.34
CA LEU A 211 0.76 12.32 -13.27
C LEU A 211 0.45 12.91 -14.65
N ARG A 212 1.41 12.91 -15.60
CA ARG A 212 1.11 13.29 -17.00
C ARG A 212 0.14 12.33 -17.66
N GLN A 213 0.29 11.03 -17.43
CA GLN A 213 -0.65 10.02 -17.96
C GLN A 213 -2.04 10.16 -17.33
N ILE A 214 -2.11 10.37 -16.01
CA ILE A 214 -3.36 10.64 -15.30
C ILE A 214 -4.02 11.91 -15.83
N ALA A 215 -3.26 12.98 -16.07
CA ALA A 215 -3.79 14.24 -16.60
C ALA A 215 -4.44 14.02 -17.99
N ALA A 216 -3.76 13.29 -18.88
CA ALA A 216 -4.26 13.01 -20.21
C ALA A 216 -5.53 12.15 -20.19
N ILE A 217 -5.49 10.99 -19.52
CA ILE A 217 -6.62 10.06 -19.46
C ILE A 217 -7.78 10.68 -18.68
N GLY A 218 -7.47 11.31 -17.54
CA GLY A 218 -8.45 11.96 -16.69
C GLY A 218 -9.14 13.12 -17.39
N GLY A 219 -8.42 13.91 -18.19
CA GLY A 219 -8.99 14.99 -18.99
C GLY A 219 -9.99 14.49 -20.03
N GLU A 220 -9.65 13.41 -20.74
CA GLU A 220 -10.54 12.76 -21.70
C GLU A 220 -11.80 12.22 -21.02
N VAL A 221 -11.65 11.45 -19.94
CA VAL A 221 -12.80 10.86 -19.21
C VAL A 221 -13.66 11.96 -18.58
N HIS A 222 -13.05 12.98 -17.99
CA HIS A 222 -13.77 14.09 -17.37
C HIS A 222 -14.57 14.89 -18.39
N GLY A 223 -14.02 15.15 -19.58
CA GLY A 223 -14.73 15.87 -20.65
C GLY A 223 -16.01 15.17 -21.10
N HIS A 224 -16.06 13.84 -21.04
CA HIS A 224 -17.28 13.07 -21.34
C HIS A 224 -18.31 13.11 -20.20
N LEU A 225 -17.87 13.21 -18.95
CA LEU A 225 -18.74 13.18 -17.77
C LEU A 225 -19.29 14.57 -17.37
N ALA A 226 -18.48 15.61 -17.55
CA ALA A 226 -18.82 17.00 -17.20
C ALA A 226 -18.34 17.94 -18.32
N PRO A 227 -19.10 18.04 -19.43
CA PRO A 227 -18.76 18.92 -20.54
C PRO A 227 -18.70 20.40 -20.09
N GLY A 228 -17.62 21.09 -20.43
CA GLY A 228 -17.40 22.51 -20.12
C GLY A 228 -16.46 22.77 -18.94
N ASP A 229 -16.20 21.76 -18.10
CA ASP A 229 -15.24 21.85 -17.01
C ASP A 229 -13.83 21.41 -17.46
N VAL A 230 -12.81 22.07 -16.90
CA VAL A 230 -11.40 21.76 -17.20
C VAL A 230 -10.81 20.91 -16.07
N PHE A 231 -10.40 19.69 -16.40
CA PHE A 231 -9.62 18.84 -15.50
C PHE A 231 -8.13 19.12 -15.63
N GLY A 232 -7.46 19.37 -14.49
CA GLY A 232 -6.04 19.66 -14.43
C GLY A 232 -5.34 18.92 -13.30
N VAL A 233 -4.10 18.49 -13.55
CA VAL A 233 -3.23 17.86 -12.55
C VAL A 233 -1.88 18.55 -12.58
N HIS A 234 -1.48 19.12 -11.44
CA HIS A 234 -0.20 19.82 -11.31
C HIS A 234 0.70 19.09 -10.33
N TYR A 235 1.90 18.71 -10.78
CA TYR A 235 2.89 18.12 -9.89
C TYR A 235 3.73 19.22 -9.25
N GLN A 236 3.61 19.38 -7.93
CA GLN A 236 4.40 20.33 -7.13
C GLN A 236 5.44 19.57 -6.29
N PRO A 237 6.56 19.15 -6.87
CA PRO A 237 7.64 18.54 -6.11
C PRO A 237 8.28 19.59 -5.19
N ARG A 238 8.73 19.16 -4.01
CA ARG A 238 9.56 19.98 -3.13
C ARG A 238 11.03 19.80 -3.52
N LEU A 239 11.39 20.36 -4.66
CA LEU A 239 12.78 20.59 -5.04
C LEU A 239 13.00 22.06 -4.70
N ASP A 240 13.78 22.37 -3.68
CA ASP A 240 14.06 23.75 -3.33
C ASP A 240 14.76 24.40 -4.54
N GLY A 241 14.03 25.30 -5.20
CA GLY A 241 14.45 25.96 -6.42
C GLY A 241 15.05 27.33 -6.14
N GLU A 242 16.16 27.37 -5.41
CA GLU A 242 17.25 28.23 -5.85
C GLU A 242 18.28 27.32 -6.53
N ARG A 243 18.30 27.35 -7.86
CA ARG A 243 19.28 26.71 -8.77
C ARG A 243 18.99 25.23 -9.14
N LEU A 244 18.24 25.08 -10.24
CA LEU A 244 18.61 24.13 -11.31
C LEU A 244 19.39 24.91 -12.38
#